data_AF-A0A2K4K8Z1-F1
#
_entry.id   AF-A0A2K4K8Z1-F1
#
_cell.length_a   1.000
_cell.length_b   1.000
_cell.length_c   1.000
_cell.angle_alpha   90.00
_cell.angle_beta   90.00
_cell.angle_gamma   90.00
#
_symmetry.space_group_name_H-M   'P 1'
#
loop_
_entity.id
_entity.type
_entity.pdbx_description
1 polymer ?
#
loop_
_entity_poly.entity_id
_entity_poly.type
_entity_poly.pdbx_seq_one_letter_code
_entity_poly.pdbx_strand_id
1 'polypeptide(L)'
;MNQSFELCLSARLQWIDVVVWRSITGGEKTVAAARLRAFEIVACLAELEANRCNPVYGEHLPPLLVDAPELADHYLSAFVQERELAEQLNAEEEARWEEERLEAANEQQRQARRTQALVSMEAGRWGELNLPSPDEFLQQLTAGESVDVDGHSFSYDKADGITWMDNPYGVPGGFSGVPTLEMCTRVLKHIGCGGMYGPEP
;
A
#
# COMPACT_ATOMS: atom_id res chain seq x y z
N MET A 1 9.66 37.90 -11.36
CA MET A 1 11.02 37.86 -10.82
C MET A 1 11.18 36.48 -10.16
N ASN A 2 12.39 36.00 -9.86
CA ASN A 2 12.57 34.62 -9.35
C ASN A 2 12.04 34.55 -7.91
N GLN A 3 11.09 33.65 -7.63
CA GLN A 3 10.48 33.51 -6.30
C GLN A 3 11.51 33.26 -5.20
N SER A 4 12.55 32.46 -5.46
CA SER A 4 13.62 32.18 -4.50
C SER A 4 14.39 33.46 -4.15
N PHE A 5 14.64 34.30 -5.15
CA PHE A 5 15.24 35.61 -4.95
C PHE A 5 14.32 36.56 -4.17
N GLU A 6 13.02 36.57 -4.47
CA GLU A 6 12.02 37.39 -3.77
C GLU A 6 11.92 37.03 -2.28
N LEU A 7 11.89 35.74 -1.95
CA LEU A 7 11.91 35.25 -0.57
C LEU A 7 13.22 35.63 0.13
N CYS A 8 14.36 35.40 -0.53
CA CYS A 8 15.66 35.76 0.01
C CYS A 8 15.78 37.26 0.29
N LEU A 9 15.31 38.11 -0.63
CA LEU A 9 15.27 39.56 -0.45
C LEU A 9 14.34 39.95 0.70
N SER A 10 13.17 39.32 0.80
CA SER A 10 12.19 39.60 1.86
C SER A 10 12.72 39.25 3.25
N ALA A 11 13.36 38.09 3.40
CA ALA A 11 14.05 37.71 4.63
C ALA A 11 15.15 38.71 4.99
N ARG A 12 15.93 39.15 3.99
CA ARG A 12 17.00 40.13 4.20
C ARG A 12 16.46 41.49 4.66
N LEU A 13 15.34 41.96 4.11
CA LEU A 13 14.70 43.20 4.55
C LEU A 13 14.24 43.13 6.01
N GLN A 14 13.65 42.00 6.43
CA GLN A 14 13.32 41.78 7.85
C GLN A 14 14.57 41.76 8.74
N TRP A 15 15.68 41.19 8.25
CA TRP A 15 16.94 41.19 8.99
C TRP A 15 17.56 42.58 9.16
N ILE A 16 17.38 43.46 8.18
CA ILE A 16 17.79 44.86 8.30
C ILE A 16 17.04 45.52 9.46
N ASP A 17 15.73 45.27 9.61
CA ASP A 17 14.96 45.78 10.76
C ASP A 17 15.51 45.25 12.09
N VAL A 18 15.90 43.97 12.16
CA VAL A 18 16.57 43.39 13.34
C VAL A 18 17.83 44.18 13.70
N VAL A 19 18.68 44.46 12.72
CA VAL A 19 19.95 45.18 12.94
C VAL A 19 19.70 46.63 13.37
N VAL A 20 18.78 47.34 12.72
CA VAL A 20 18.48 48.75 13.02
C VAL A 20 17.86 48.91 14.40
N TRP A 21 16.78 48.16 14.68
CA TRP A 21 16.00 48.32 15.90
C TRP A 21 16.70 47.79 17.15
N ARG A 22 17.71 46.92 17.01
CA ARG A 22 18.48 46.39 18.15
C ARG A 22 19.25 47.47 18.92
N SER A 23 19.57 48.59 18.27
CA SER A 23 20.27 49.73 18.88
C SER A 23 19.33 50.76 19.52
N ILE A 24 18.01 50.61 19.37
CA ILE A 24 17.00 51.58 19.79
C ILE A 24 16.31 51.08 21.07
N THR A 25 16.36 51.90 22.14
CA THR A 25 15.68 51.61 23.40
C THR A 25 14.16 51.44 23.18
N GLY A 26 13.59 50.31 23.64
CA GLY A 26 12.18 49.99 23.45
C GLY A 26 11.86 49.27 22.13
N GLY A 27 12.87 48.94 21.31
CA GLY A 27 12.74 48.23 20.04
C GLY A 27 12.64 46.71 20.16
N GLU A 28 12.68 46.13 21.36
CA GLU A 28 12.86 44.69 21.57
C GLU A 28 11.73 43.85 20.94
N LYS A 29 10.49 44.34 21.01
CA LYS A 29 9.33 43.67 20.40
C LYS A 29 9.43 43.65 18.88
N THR A 30 9.85 44.76 18.27
CA THR A 30 10.04 44.87 16.82
C THR A 30 11.15 43.95 16.35
N VAL A 31 12.27 43.91 17.09
CA VAL A 31 13.39 43.00 16.82
C VAL A 31 12.93 41.54 16.88
N ALA A 32 12.18 41.14 17.92
CA ALA A 32 11.69 39.77 18.05
C ALA A 32 10.76 39.38 16.89
N ALA A 33 9.82 40.26 16.52
CA ALA A 33 8.88 40.02 15.43
C ALA A 33 9.57 39.95 14.06
N ALA A 34 10.48 40.89 13.77
CA ALA A 34 11.24 40.91 12.52
C ALA A 34 12.17 39.69 12.40
N ARG A 35 12.80 39.30 13.52
CA ARG A 35 13.62 38.08 13.60
C ARG A 35 12.79 36.85 13.24
N LEU A 36 11.67 36.62 13.94
CA LEU A 36 10.80 35.47 13.67
C LEU A 36 10.39 35.39 12.20
N ARG A 37 9.91 36.51 11.63
CA ARG A 37 9.53 36.58 10.22
C ARG A 37 10.69 36.27 9.27
N ALA A 38 11.89 36.76 9.56
CA ALA A 38 13.06 36.46 8.73
C ALA A 38 13.37 34.95 8.72
N PHE A 39 13.31 34.29 9.88
CA PHE A 39 13.48 32.83 9.97
C PHE A 39 12.39 32.07 9.22
N GLU A 40 11.11 32.44 9.40
CA GLU A 40 9.98 31.82 8.68
C GLU A 40 10.14 31.94 7.16
N ILE A 41 10.50 33.12 6.65
CA ILE A 41 10.70 33.31 5.21
C ILE A 41 11.88 32.47 4.69
N VAL A 42 12.96 32.34 5.46
CA VAL A 42 14.10 31.50 5.11
C VAL A 42 13.74 30.01 5.13
N ALA A 43 12.91 29.57 6.07
CA ALA A 43 12.38 28.20 6.09
C ALA A 43 11.54 27.93 4.82
N CYS A 44 10.64 28.84 4.45
CA CYS A 44 9.88 28.71 3.19
C CYS A 44 10.78 28.70 1.94
N LEU A 45 11.88 29.47 1.95
CA LEU A 45 12.87 29.43 0.88
C LEU A 45 13.56 28.06 0.81
N ALA A 46 13.97 27.51 1.95
CA ALA A 46 14.60 26.20 2.04
C ALA A 46 13.67 25.09 1.54
N GLU A 47 12.41 25.08 1.99
CA GLU A 47 11.37 24.15 1.53
C GLU A 47 11.16 24.23 0.02
N LEU A 48 11.02 25.45 -0.52
CA LEU A 48 10.85 25.66 -1.96
C LEU A 48 12.03 25.14 -2.77
N GLU A 49 13.26 25.35 -2.28
CA GLU A 49 14.48 24.93 -2.96
C GLU A 49 14.68 23.41 -2.86
N ALA A 50 14.37 22.80 -1.71
CA ALA A 50 14.50 21.36 -1.48
C ALA A 50 13.60 20.53 -2.41
N ASN A 51 12.38 21.05 -2.65
CA ASN A 51 11.36 20.41 -3.47
C ASN A 51 11.49 20.69 -4.98
N ARG A 52 12.49 21.46 -5.42
CA ARG A 52 12.71 21.75 -6.85
C ARG A 52 13.65 20.73 -7.49
N CYS A 53 13.30 20.32 -8.71
CA CYS A 53 14.19 19.50 -9.55
C CYS A 53 15.47 20.25 -9.95
N ASN A 54 15.42 21.58 -10.05
CA ASN A 54 16.57 22.42 -10.35
C ASN A 54 16.57 23.64 -9.41
N PRO A 55 17.16 23.51 -8.20
CA PRO A 55 17.20 24.59 -7.24
C PRO A 55 18.08 25.75 -7.75
N VAL A 56 17.73 26.96 -7.33
CA VAL A 56 18.45 28.20 -7.64
C VAL A 56 19.67 28.34 -6.74
N TYR A 57 19.50 28.01 -5.47
CA TYR A 57 20.53 28.05 -4.43
C TYR A 57 20.85 26.65 -3.93
N GLY A 58 19.83 25.85 -3.63
CA GLY A 58 19.99 24.47 -3.16
C GLY A 58 20.87 24.36 -1.92
N GLU A 59 21.93 23.56 -1.98
CA GLU A 59 22.91 23.41 -0.90
C GLU A 59 23.83 24.64 -0.74
N HIS A 60 23.79 25.60 -1.66
CA HIS A 60 24.63 26.78 -1.62
C HIS A 60 23.93 27.95 -0.92
N LEU A 61 24.72 28.73 -0.18
CA LEU A 61 24.22 29.90 0.52
C LEU A 61 23.74 30.98 -0.46
N PRO A 62 22.50 31.51 -0.29
CA PRO A 62 22.04 32.65 -1.05
C PRO A 62 22.97 33.86 -0.83
N PRO A 63 23.47 34.53 -1.89
CA PRO A 63 24.42 35.63 -1.75
C PRO A 63 23.94 36.79 -0.85
N LEU A 64 22.63 37.01 -0.77
CA LEU A 64 22.03 38.06 0.07
C LEU A 64 22.03 37.73 1.57
N LEU A 65 22.34 36.50 1.96
CA LEU A 65 22.39 36.05 3.37
C LEU A 65 23.82 35.89 3.89
N VAL A 66 24.84 36.10 3.05
CA VAL A 66 26.26 35.90 3.40
C VAL A 66 26.68 36.74 4.60
N ASP A 67 26.10 37.93 4.76
CA ASP A 67 26.35 38.85 5.87
C ASP A 67 25.31 38.73 7.02
N ALA A 68 24.49 37.68 7.01
CA ALA A 68 23.56 37.31 8.07
C ALA A 68 23.77 35.83 8.46
N PRO A 69 24.81 35.50 9.24
CA PRO A 69 25.17 34.11 9.55
C PRO A 69 24.02 33.33 10.20
N GLU A 70 23.23 33.96 11.08
CA GLU A 70 22.09 33.29 11.72
C GLU A 70 21.02 32.83 10.72
N LEU A 71 20.78 33.60 9.65
CA LEU A 71 19.83 33.22 8.60
C LEU A 71 20.45 32.23 7.60
N ALA A 72 21.74 32.38 7.32
CA ALA A 72 22.50 31.46 6.47
C ALA A 72 22.52 30.04 7.05
N ASP A 73 22.84 29.91 8.33
CA ASP A 73 22.86 28.63 9.04
C ASP A 73 21.46 27.99 9.08
N HIS A 74 20.43 28.82 9.32
CA HIS A 74 19.06 28.34 9.32
C HIS A 74 18.61 27.84 7.94
N TYR A 75 18.97 28.56 6.87
CA TYR A 75 18.67 28.13 5.51
C TYR A 75 19.24 26.74 5.23
N LEU A 76 20.54 26.53 5.49
CA LEU A 76 21.19 25.25 5.21
C LEU A 76 20.60 24.13 6.05
N SER A 77 20.37 24.37 7.34
CA SER A 77 19.76 23.36 8.23
C SER A 77 18.35 22.99 7.78
N ALA A 78 17.52 23.97 7.44
CA ALA A 78 16.16 23.74 6.97
C ALA A 78 16.18 23.02 5.62
N PHE A 79 17.07 23.41 4.70
CA PHE A 79 17.16 22.79 3.38
C PHE A 79 17.49 21.30 3.47
N VAL A 80 18.47 20.92 4.31
CA VAL A 80 18.82 19.51 4.52
C VAL A 80 17.65 18.73 5.11
N GLN A 81 16.96 19.28 6.11
CA GLN A 81 15.80 18.62 6.74
C GLN A 81 14.66 18.40 5.74
N GLU A 82 14.33 19.40 4.93
CA GLU A 82 13.29 19.31 3.91
C GLU A 82 13.66 18.31 2.80
N ARG A 83 14.94 18.26 2.42
CA ARG A 83 15.46 17.26 1.47
C ARG A 83 15.32 15.85 2.00
N GLU A 84 15.74 15.60 3.24
CA GLU A 84 15.64 14.28 3.87
C GLU A 84 14.18 13.84 4.00
N LEU A 85 13.28 14.76 4.38
CA LEU A 85 11.85 14.48 4.45
C LEU A 85 11.26 14.13 3.08
N ALA A 86 11.59 14.90 2.04
CA ALA A 86 11.13 14.63 0.68
C ALA A 86 11.62 13.26 0.17
N GLU A 87 12.87 12.90 0.45
CA GLU A 87 13.43 11.59 0.10
C GLU A 87 12.72 10.44 0.83
N GLN A 88 12.40 10.62 2.12
CA GLN A 88 11.64 9.63 2.89
C GLN A 88 10.22 9.42 2.33
N LEU A 89 9.50 10.51 2.06
CA LEU A 89 8.15 10.45 1.51
C LEU A 89 8.14 9.78 0.13
N ASN A 90 9.08 10.12 -0.74
CA ASN A 90 9.21 9.47 -2.05
C ASN A 90 9.48 7.96 -1.91
N ALA A 91 10.35 7.56 -0.97
CA ALA A 91 10.64 6.14 -0.74
C ALA A 91 9.40 5.37 -0.21
N GLU A 92 8.60 5.98 0.67
CA GLU A 92 7.34 5.40 1.15
C GLU A 92 6.31 5.25 0.02
N GLU A 93 6.19 6.26 -0.85
CA GLU A 93 5.30 6.20 -2.02
C GLU A 93 5.74 5.12 -3.03
N GLU A 94 7.04 5.03 -3.31
CA GLU A 94 7.61 3.98 -4.17
C GLU A 94 7.36 2.58 -3.62
N ALA A 95 7.54 2.38 -2.31
CA ALA A 95 7.26 1.11 -1.64
C ALA A 95 5.78 0.73 -1.76
N ARG A 96 4.89 1.69 -1.56
CA ARG A 96 3.44 1.48 -1.73
C ARG A 96 3.08 1.08 -3.16
N TRP A 97 3.66 1.71 -4.18
CA TRP A 97 3.43 1.34 -5.56
C TRP A 97 4.01 -0.02 -5.95
N GLU A 98 5.12 -0.45 -5.33
CA GLU A 98 5.65 -1.81 -5.52
C GLU A 98 4.70 -2.86 -4.92
N GLU A 99 4.18 -2.61 -3.71
CA GLU A 99 3.19 -3.48 -3.08
C GLU A 99 1.91 -3.61 -3.92
N GLU A 100 1.35 -2.48 -4.38
CA GLU A 100 0.17 -2.47 -5.26
C GLU A 100 0.41 -3.25 -6.57
N ARG A 101 1.60 -3.11 -7.17
CA ARG A 101 1.97 -3.87 -8.38
C ARG A 101 2.06 -5.37 -8.10
N LEU A 102 2.64 -5.76 -6.96
CA LEU A 102 2.74 -7.16 -6.57
C LEU A 102 1.36 -7.77 -6.31
N GLU A 103 0.48 -7.06 -5.61
CA GLU A 103 -0.90 -7.47 -5.38
C GLU A 103 -1.68 -7.62 -6.69
N ALA A 104 -1.55 -6.65 -7.61
CA ALA A 104 -2.18 -6.70 -8.92
C ALA A 104 -1.68 -7.90 -9.75
N ALA A 105 -0.37 -8.17 -9.73
CA ALA A 105 0.20 -9.34 -10.41
C ALA A 105 -0.31 -10.66 -9.81
N ASN A 106 -0.39 -10.74 -8.47
CA ASN A 106 -0.94 -11.90 -7.77
C ASN A 106 -2.42 -12.11 -8.08
N GLU A 107 -3.21 -11.05 -8.14
CA GLU A 107 -4.62 -11.12 -8.50
C GLU A 107 -4.80 -11.53 -9.96
N GLN A 108 -4.02 -10.96 -10.89
CA GLN A 108 -4.04 -11.36 -12.30
C GLN A 108 -3.69 -12.84 -12.47
N GLN A 109 -2.70 -13.33 -11.72
CA GLN A 109 -2.33 -14.75 -11.73
C GLN A 109 -3.46 -15.63 -11.19
N ARG A 110 -4.12 -15.22 -10.09
CA ARG A 110 -5.29 -15.92 -9.54
C ARG A 110 -6.44 -15.98 -10.55
N GLN A 111 -6.73 -14.87 -11.22
CA GLN A 111 -7.76 -14.80 -12.27
C GLN A 111 -7.43 -15.67 -13.49
N ALA A 112 -6.17 -15.68 -13.93
CA ALA A 112 -5.71 -16.52 -15.02
C ALA A 112 -5.86 -18.01 -14.70
N ARG A 113 -5.42 -18.43 -13.50
CA ARG A 113 -5.60 -19.81 -13.02
C ARG A 113 -7.07 -20.20 -12.95
N ARG A 114 -7.92 -19.33 -12.40
CA ARG A 114 -9.37 -19.55 -12.33
C ARG A 114 -10.01 -19.71 -13.70
N THR A 115 -9.64 -18.86 -14.66
CA THR A 115 -10.15 -18.92 -16.03
C THR A 115 -9.72 -20.21 -16.72
N GLN A 116 -8.45 -20.60 -16.58
CA GLN A 116 -7.93 -21.84 -17.12
C GLN A 116 -8.62 -23.08 -16.52
N ALA A 117 -8.87 -23.06 -15.21
CA ALA A 117 -9.60 -24.12 -14.52
C ALA A 117 -11.02 -24.28 -15.09
N LEU A 118 -11.77 -23.18 -15.23
CA LEU A 118 -13.11 -23.20 -15.81
C LEU A 118 -13.12 -23.78 -17.24
N VAL A 119 -12.18 -23.37 -18.10
CA VAL A 119 -12.04 -23.91 -19.47
C VAL A 119 -11.79 -25.42 -19.45
N SER A 120 -10.99 -25.91 -18.51
CA SER A 120 -10.69 -27.34 -18.37
C SER A 120 -11.92 -28.12 -17.90
N MET A 121 -12.67 -27.58 -16.93
CA MET A 121 -13.91 -28.16 -16.42
C MET A 121 -15.02 -28.22 -17.48
N GLU A 122 -15.20 -27.16 -18.27
CA GLU A 122 -16.19 -27.13 -19.37
C GLU A 122 -15.87 -28.13 -20.47
N ALA A 123 -14.58 -28.40 -20.71
CA ALA A 123 -14.13 -29.44 -21.62
C ALA A 123 -14.21 -30.86 -21.01
N GLY A 124 -14.70 -31.03 -19.77
CA GLY A 124 -14.76 -32.31 -19.08
C GLY A 124 -13.40 -32.85 -18.63
N ARG A 125 -12.35 -32.02 -18.65
CA ARG A 125 -10.96 -32.40 -18.33
C ARG A 125 -10.65 -32.18 -16.86
N TRP A 126 -11.48 -32.74 -15.98
CA TRP A 126 -11.35 -32.61 -14.53
C TRP A 126 -10.03 -33.20 -14.00
N GLY A 127 -9.56 -34.29 -14.61
CA GLY A 127 -8.28 -34.91 -14.27
C GLY A 127 -7.06 -34.02 -14.51
N GLU A 128 -7.10 -33.06 -15.44
CA GLU A 128 -6.01 -32.08 -15.63
C GLU A 128 -5.86 -31.15 -14.41
N LEU A 129 -6.92 -31.03 -13.61
CA LEU A 129 -6.95 -30.24 -12.38
C LEU A 129 -6.74 -31.11 -11.12
N ASN A 130 -6.43 -32.41 -11.29
CA ASN A 130 -6.42 -33.40 -10.21
C ASN A 130 -7.74 -33.48 -9.43
N LEU A 131 -8.87 -33.21 -10.10
CA LEU A 131 -10.20 -33.29 -9.51
C LEU A 131 -10.97 -34.50 -10.08
N PRO A 132 -11.82 -35.16 -9.29
CA PRO A 132 -12.76 -36.13 -9.83
C PRO A 132 -13.78 -35.42 -10.73
N SER A 133 -14.38 -36.15 -11.67
CA SER A 133 -15.56 -35.63 -12.38
C SER A 133 -16.78 -35.54 -11.44
N PRO A 134 -17.76 -34.67 -11.72
CA PRO A 134 -18.96 -34.56 -10.88
C PRO A 134 -19.75 -35.87 -10.72
N ASP A 135 -19.76 -36.72 -11.76
CA ASP A 135 -20.41 -38.02 -11.71
C ASP A 135 -19.64 -39.02 -10.84
N GLU A 136 -18.31 -39.08 -10.95
CA GLU A 136 -17.46 -39.91 -10.09
C GLU A 136 -17.58 -39.49 -8.62
N PHE A 137 -17.54 -38.18 -8.36
CA PHE A 137 -17.68 -37.64 -7.01
C PHE A 137 -19.05 -37.99 -6.41
N LEU A 138 -20.13 -37.87 -7.18
CA LEU A 138 -21.47 -38.26 -6.74
C LEU A 138 -21.56 -39.77 -6.45
N GLN A 139 -20.98 -40.61 -7.31
CA GLN A 139 -21.00 -42.06 -7.14
C GLN A 139 -20.25 -42.49 -5.87
N GLN A 140 -19.07 -41.92 -5.62
CA GLN A 140 -18.26 -42.21 -4.43
C GLN A 140 -18.98 -41.80 -3.15
N LEU A 141 -19.52 -40.57 -3.08
CA LEU A 141 -20.29 -40.12 -1.92
C LEU A 141 -21.52 -41.01 -1.69
N THR A 142 -22.25 -41.36 -2.75
CA THR A 142 -23.44 -42.21 -2.63
C THR A 142 -23.08 -43.67 -2.29
N ALA A 143 -21.86 -44.12 -2.58
CA ALA A 143 -21.34 -45.40 -2.12
C ALA A 143 -21.03 -45.40 -0.61
N GLY A 144 -20.94 -44.22 0.02
CA GLY A 144 -20.54 -44.04 1.41
C GLY A 144 -19.02 -43.92 1.57
N GLU A 145 -18.30 -43.64 0.48
CA GLU A 145 -16.86 -43.37 0.51
C GLU A 145 -16.60 -41.92 0.92
N SER A 146 -15.44 -41.70 1.55
CA SER A 146 -14.91 -40.36 1.81
C SER A 146 -14.03 -39.96 0.63
N VAL A 147 -14.17 -38.72 0.17
CA VAL A 147 -13.45 -38.22 -1.00
C VAL A 147 -12.71 -36.94 -0.66
N ASP A 148 -11.40 -36.95 -0.92
CA ASP A 148 -10.54 -35.78 -0.73
C ASP A 148 -10.42 -34.97 -2.03
N VAL A 149 -10.69 -33.67 -1.95
CA VAL A 149 -10.65 -32.71 -3.06
C VAL A 149 -9.90 -31.47 -2.60
N ASP A 150 -8.65 -31.32 -3.06
CA ASP A 150 -7.78 -30.18 -2.74
C ASP A 150 -7.76 -29.85 -1.23
N GLY A 151 -7.54 -30.89 -0.41
CA GLY A 151 -7.50 -30.80 1.05
C GLY A 151 -8.86 -30.79 1.75
N HIS A 152 -9.98 -30.69 1.02
CA HIS A 152 -11.31 -30.84 1.59
C HIS A 152 -11.72 -32.31 1.59
N SER A 153 -12.16 -32.85 2.73
CA SER A 153 -12.69 -34.22 2.80
C SER A 153 -14.21 -34.18 2.82
N PHE A 154 -14.87 -34.93 1.94
CA PHE A 154 -16.32 -35.02 1.87
C PHE A 154 -16.79 -36.44 2.16
N SER A 155 -17.83 -36.59 2.97
CA SER A 155 -18.47 -37.89 3.22
C SER A 155 -19.98 -37.74 3.36
N TYR A 156 -20.75 -38.69 2.83
CA TYR A 156 -22.21 -38.69 2.96
C TYR A 156 -22.68 -39.76 3.94
N ASP A 157 -23.33 -39.31 5.01
CA ASP A 157 -23.98 -40.18 5.97
C ASP A 157 -25.43 -40.48 5.54
N LYS A 158 -25.67 -41.74 5.14
CA LYS A 158 -27.00 -42.22 4.74
C LYS A 158 -28.00 -42.31 5.89
N ALA A 159 -27.53 -42.51 7.13
CA ALA A 159 -28.41 -42.63 8.29
C ALA A 159 -28.99 -41.26 8.66
N ASP A 160 -28.15 -40.24 8.65
CA ASP A 160 -28.53 -38.87 8.99
C ASP A 160 -29.02 -38.07 7.77
N GLY A 161 -28.74 -38.55 6.56
CA GLY A 161 -29.10 -37.88 5.30
C GLY A 161 -28.30 -36.60 5.04
N ILE A 162 -27.11 -36.48 5.66
CA ILE A 162 -26.26 -35.29 5.64
C ILE A 162 -24.93 -35.61 4.96
N THR A 163 -24.49 -34.72 4.07
CA THR A 163 -23.12 -34.67 3.58
C THR A 163 -22.29 -33.79 4.49
N TRP A 164 -21.26 -34.38 5.09
CA TRP A 164 -20.27 -33.72 5.92
C TRP A 164 -19.06 -33.30 5.06
N MET A 165 -18.42 -32.21 5.47
CA MET A 165 -17.19 -31.73 4.87
C MET A 165 -16.22 -31.26 5.94
N ASP A 166 -14.99 -31.73 5.87
CA ASP A 166 -13.87 -31.20 6.63
C ASP A 166 -13.06 -30.29 5.71
N ASN A 167 -12.78 -29.06 6.16
CA ASN A 167 -11.94 -28.15 5.39
C ASN A 167 -10.45 -28.59 5.43
N PRO A 168 -9.55 -27.95 4.67
CA PRO A 168 -8.11 -28.27 4.69
C PRO A 168 -7.42 -28.12 6.06
N TYR A 169 -8.08 -27.50 7.02
CA TYR A 169 -7.61 -27.34 8.40
C TYR A 169 -8.23 -28.36 9.37
N GLY A 170 -9.03 -29.32 8.87
CA GLY A 170 -9.68 -30.36 9.66
C GLY A 170 -10.86 -29.88 10.49
N VAL A 171 -11.46 -28.74 10.14
CA VAL A 171 -12.66 -28.23 10.80
C VAL A 171 -13.90 -28.87 10.16
N PRO A 172 -14.66 -29.71 10.89
CA PRO A 172 -15.84 -30.37 10.35
C PRO A 172 -17.03 -29.42 10.24
N GLY A 173 -17.80 -29.58 9.17
CA GLY A 173 -19.02 -28.83 8.93
C GLY A 173 -20.08 -29.64 8.17
N GLY A 174 -21.34 -29.46 8.57
CA GLY A 174 -22.47 -29.97 7.78
C GLY A 174 -22.56 -29.17 6.48
N PHE A 175 -22.38 -29.82 5.34
CA PHE A 175 -22.30 -29.14 4.05
C PHE A 175 -23.66 -29.08 3.36
N SER A 176 -24.34 -30.23 3.23
CA SER A 176 -25.66 -30.32 2.59
C SER A 176 -26.42 -31.57 3.02
N GLY A 177 -27.62 -31.78 2.47
CA GLY A 177 -28.31 -33.07 2.55
C GLY A 177 -27.74 -34.11 1.57
N VAL A 178 -28.62 -34.95 1.01
CA VAL A 178 -28.28 -35.97 0.00
C VAL A 178 -27.48 -35.37 -1.17
N PRO A 179 -26.35 -35.96 -1.56
CA PRO A 179 -25.53 -35.45 -2.66
C PRO A 179 -26.29 -35.52 -3.98
N THR A 180 -26.21 -34.45 -4.76
CA THR A 180 -26.78 -34.34 -6.12
C THR A 180 -25.69 -33.96 -7.11
N LEU A 181 -25.91 -34.24 -8.39
CA LEU A 181 -24.96 -33.88 -9.44
C LEU A 181 -24.72 -32.36 -9.51
N GLU A 182 -25.77 -31.56 -9.29
CA GLU A 182 -25.69 -30.10 -9.23
C GLU A 182 -24.79 -29.63 -8.07
N MET A 183 -24.98 -30.22 -6.87
CA MET A 183 -24.16 -29.93 -5.70
C MET A 183 -22.69 -30.30 -5.95
N CYS A 184 -22.45 -31.52 -6.45
CA CYS A 184 -21.11 -32.01 -6.79
C CYS A 184 -20.40 -31.10 -7.79
N THR A 185 -21.11 -30.70 -8.86
CA THR A 185 -20.59 -29.78 -9.87
C THR A 185 -20.24 -28.42 -9.26
N ARG A 186 -21.10 -27.87 -8.41
CA ARG A 186 -20.86 -26.56 -7.77
C ARG A 186 -19.64 -26.59 -6.86
N VAL A 187 -19.51 -27.64 -6.04
CA VAL A 187 -18.39 -27.83 -5.12
C VAL A 187 -17.07 -27.92 -5.88
N LEU A 188 -16.99 -28.84 -6.85
CA LEU A 188 -15.77 -29.06 -7.62
C LEU A 188 -15.38 -27.82 -8.44
N LYS A 189 -16.36 -27.08 -8.98
CA LYS A 189 -16.08 -25.79 -9.65
C LYS A 189 -15.53 -24.75 -8.68
N HIS A 190 -16.09 -24.65 -7.47
CA HIS A 190 -15.62 -23.69 -6.48
C HIS A 190 -14.19 -23.99 -6.04
N ILE A 191 -13.93 -25.24 -5.63
CA ILE A 191 -12.61 -25.69 -5.16
C ILE A 191 -11.59 -25.61 -6.29
N GLY A 192 -11.90 -26.11 -7.50
CA GLY A 192 -10.98 -26.04 -8.62
C GLY A 192 -10.69 -24.63 -9.13
N CYS A 193 -11.50 -23.63 -8.75
CA CYS A 193 -11.21 -22.22 -8.98
C CYS A 193 -10.36 -21.57 -7.87
N GLY A 194 -9.88 -22.36 -6.90
CA GLY A 194 -9.13 -21.91 -5.73
C GLY A 194 -10.01 -21.43 -4.57
N GLY A 195 -11.29 -21.79 -4.55
CA GLY A 195 -12.20 -21.49 -3.44
C GLY A 195 -12.06 -22.50 -2.29
N MET A 196 -12.36 -22.06 -1.07
CA MET A 196 -12.33 -22.90 0.13
C MET A 196 -13.70 -22.87 0.82
N TYR A 197 -14.10 -24.00 1.41
CA TYR A 197 -15.23 -24.06 2.33
C TYR A 197 -14.75 -24.17 3.78
N GLY A 198 -15.38 -23.42 4.68
CA GLY A 198 -15.06 -23.40 6.11
C GLY A 198 -14.25 -22.17 6.54
N PRO A 199 -13.92 -22.05 7.84
CA PRO A 199 -13.17 -20.92 8.37
C PRO A 199 -11.69 -20.97 7.94
N GLU A 200 -11.14 -19.80 7.65
CA GLU A 200 -9.70 -19.58 7.49
C GLU A 200 -9.10 -19.12 8.84
N PRO A 201 -7.91 -19.60 9.23
CA PRO A 201 -7.25 -19.24 10.48
C PRO A 201 -6.77 -17.78 10.53
#